data_AF-I4H4Y5-F1
#
_entry.id   AF-I4H4Y5-F1
#
_cell.length_a   1.000
_cell.length_b   1.000
_cell.length_c   1.000
_cell.angle_alpha   90.00
_cell.angle_beta   90.00
_cell.angle_gamma   90.00
#
_symmetry.space_group_name_H-M   'P 1'
#
loop_
_entity.id
_entity.type
_entity.pdbx_description
1 polymer ?
#
loop_
_entity_poly.entity_id
_entity_poly.type
_entity_poly.pdbx_seq_one_letter_code
_entity_poly.pdbx_strand_id
1 'polypeptide(L)'
;MVFLWIGIRSLPGLFIKMIKIIDPNFVSKSLKKAYNSETINKIEEEFEKDYYNRYLGSIRISLFMSLFLYLVFIFLDQYCSSQASNILPIRLSICFFALYVIYKSYQKNFIKSYQLLMSILGLIGGIGINLMIFMSDQNDLAYVTYYSGLMLVYMAIYSAYRIRFFNTVIVGTCILLIYNALTINKMMMFDQINWLLLINSNFFLVSANIK
;
A
#
# COMPACT_ATOMS: atom_id res chain seq x y z
N MET A 1 20.78 1.07 18.21
CA MET A 1 21.67 0.18 17.44
C MET A 1 20.90 -0.77 16.49
N VAL A 2 19.75 -0.33 15.94
CA VAL A 2 18.88 -1.11 15.01
C VAL A 2 18.74 -0.41 13.64
N PHE A 3 19.29 0.80 13.49
CA PHE A 3 19.22 1.60 12.27
C PHE A 3 20.26 1.22 11.20
N LEU A 4 21.22 0.35 11.50
CA LEU A 4 22.38 0.08 10.63
C LEU A 4 22.12 -0.97 9.53
N TRP A 5 21.08 -1.80 9.66
CA TRP A 5 20.84 -2.91 8.72
C TRP A 5 19.77 -2.62 7.66
N ILE A 6 18.86 -1.67 7.91
CA ILE A 6 17.82 -1.26 6.94
C ILE A 6 18.39 -0.31 5.86
N GLY A 7 19.56 0.29 6.09
CA GLY A 7 20.15 1.26 5.16
C GLY A 7 20.78 0.65 3.90
N ILE A 8 21.36 -0.55 3.95
CA ILE A 8 22.33 -0.93 2.90
C ILE A 8 21.70 -1.28 1.53
N ARG A 9 20.44 -1.72 1.51
CA ARG A 9 19.69 -1.94 0.25
C ARG A 9 18.94 -0.70 -0.27
N SER A 10 18.78 0.32 0.55
CA SER A 10 18.12 1.60 0.22
C SER A 10 19.11 2.76 -0.01
N LEU A 11 20.42 2.51 0.14
CA LEU A 11 21.46 3.50 -0.08
C LEU A 11 21.61 3.82 -1.58
N PRO A 12 21.70 5.11 -1.95
CA PRO A 12 22.02 5.53 -3.33
C PRO A 12 23.29 4.84 -3.83
N GLY A 13 23.34 4.44 -5.10
CA GLY A 13 24.46 3.66 -5.66
C GLY A 13 25.86 4.26 -5.45
N LEU A 14 25.95 5.57 -5.22
CA LEU A 14 27.16 6.30 -4.83
C LEU A 14 27.71 5.87 -3.46
N PHE A 15 26.84 5.62 -2.48
CA PHE A 15 27.24 5.23 -1.12
C PHE A 15 27.72 3.77 -1.07
N ILE A 16 27.10 2.89 -1.86
CA ILE A 16 27.57 1.51 -2.05
C ILE A 16 28.95 1.50 -2.73
N LYS A 17 29.19 2.40 -3.69
CA LYS A 17 30.52 2.60 -4.29
C LYS A 17 31.54 3.05 -3.25
N MET A 18 31.22 4.01 -2.38
CA MET A 18 32.14 4.46 -1.31
C MET A 18 32.47 3.35 -0.32
N ILE A 19 31.49 2.57 0.13
CA ILE A 19 31.73 1.44 1.06
C ILE A 19 32.59 0.35 0.39
N LYS A 20 32.38 0.07 -0.90
CA LYS A 20 33.23 -0.85 -1.67
C LYS A 20 34.66 -0.36 -1.89
N ILE A 21 34.89 0.97 -1.90
CA ILE A 21 36.23 1.56 -2.00
C ILE A 21 36.97 1.42 -0.66
N ILE A 22 36.25 1.51 0.47
CA ILE A 22 36.83 1.43 1.81
C ILE A 22 37.13 -0.02 2.21
N ASP A 23 36.23 -0.97 1.93
CA ASP A 23 36.53 -2.41 2.03
C ASP A 23 35.62 -3.19 1.04
N PRO A 24 36.19 -3.70 -0.06
CA PRO A 24 35.42 -4.39 -1.11
C PRO A 24 34.80 -5.72 -0.65
N ASN A 25 35.21 -6.27 0.51
CA ASN A 25 34.76 -7.56 1.04
C ASN A 25 33.89 -7.45 2.30
N PHE A 26 33.65 -6.25 2.82
CA PHE A 26 32.98 -6.03 4.11
C PHE A 26 31.59 -6.68 4.18
N VAL A 27 30.77 -6.48 3.15
CA VAL A 27 29.35 -6.85 3.16
C VAL A 27 29.10 -8.31 2.75
N SER A 28 29.87 -8.85 1.82
CA SER A 28 29.57 -10.15 1.21
C SER A 28 30.31 -11.33 1.84
N LYS A 29 31.52 -11.10 2.37
CA LYS A 29 32.39 -12.18 2.87
C LYS A 29 32.46 -12.27 4.39
N SER A 30 32.38 -11.15 5.12
CA SER A 30 32.54 -11.19 6.58
C SER A 30 31.29 -11.74 7.29
N LEU A 31 30.08 -11.25 6.94
CA LEU A 31 28.83 -11.65 7.60
C LEU A 31 28.40 -13.08 7.26
N LYS A 32 28.53 -13.50 5.98
CA LYS A 32 28.21 -14.86 5.52
C LYS A 32 29.19 -15.92 6.04
N LYS A 33 30.42 -15.52 6.38
CA LYS A 33 31.45 -16.42 6.95
C LYS A 33 31.39 -16.45 8.49
N ALA A 34 30.90 -15.38 9.11
CA ALA A 34 30.72 -15.30 10.56
C ALA A 34 29.40 -15.93 11.05
N TYR A 35 28.34 -15.92 10.24
CA TYR A 35 27.04 -16.48 10.58
C TYR A 35 26.51 -17.38 9.46
N ASN A 36 26.08 -18.59 9.82
CA ASN A 36 25.40 -19.50 8.90
C ASN A 36 24.07 -18.88 8.45
N SER A 37 23.62 -19.20 7.23
CA SER A 37 22.32 -18.75 6.68
C SER A 37 21.15 -19.07 7.60
N GLU A 38 21.22 -20.21 8.31
CA GLU A 38 20.22 -20.60 9.31
C GLU A 38 20.15 -19.62 10.49
N THR A 39 21.29 -19.08 10.93
CA THR A 39 21.34 -18.12 12.05
C THR A 39 20.73 -16.77 11.66
N ILE A 40 20.99 -16.32 10.42
CA ILE A 40 20.37 -15.09 9.89
C ILE A 40 18.85 -15.25 9.82
N ASN A 41 18.35 -16.38 9.30
CA ASN A 41 16.91 -16.64 9.22
C ASN A 41 16.23 -16.67 10.60
N LYS A 42 16.88 -17.29 11.61
CA LYS A 42 16.35 -17.31 12.98
C LYS A 42 16.23 -15.90 13.58
N ILE A 43 17.25 -15.05 13.36
CA ILE A 43 17.22 -13.66 13.82
C ILE A 43 16.10 -12.87 13.12
N GLU A 44 15.92 -13.06 11.81
CA GLU A 44 14.82 -12.44 11.06
C GLU A 44 13.45 -12.89 11.59
N GLU A 45 13.24 -14.19 11.84
CA GLU A 45 11.99 -14.70 12.40
C GLU A 45 11.68 -14.15 13.80
N GLU A 46 12.70 -14.04 14.68
CA GLU A 46 12.52 -13.44 16.01
C GLU A 46 12.25 -11.94 15.93
N PHE A 47 12.96 -11.23 15.06
CA PHE A 47 12.73 -9.82 14.80
C PHE A 47 11.31 -9.57 14.30
N GLU A 48 10.81 -10.39 13.36
CA GLU A 48 9.44 -10.30 12.86
C GLU A 48 8.40 -10.49 13.95
N LYS A 49 8.65 -11.44 14.87
CA LYS A 49 7.77 -11.68 16.02
C LYS A 49 7.75 -10.50 16.99
N ASP A 50 8.91 -9.97 17.36
CA ASP A 50 8.98 -8.79 18.24
C ASP A 50 8.34 -7.57 17.59
N TYR A 51 8.67 -7.30 16.32
CA TYR A 51 8.13 -6.19 15.56
C TYR A 51 6.60 -6.26 15.48
N TYR A 52 6.05 -7.42 15.10
CA TYR A 52 4.61 -7.61 15.05
C TYR A 52 3.96 -7.41 16.42
N ASN A 53 4.50 -8.01 17.49
CA ASN A 53 3.92 -7.90 18.83
C ASN A 53 3.90 -6.46 19.33
N ARG A 54 4.97 -5.70 19.05
CA ARG A 54 5.06 -4.28 19.41
C ARG A 54 4.04 -3.42 18.69
N TYR A 55 3.80 -3.69 17.41
CA TYR A 55 2.93 -2.85 16.57
C TYR A 55 1.51 -3.39 16.37
N LEU A 56 1.16 -4.54 16.94
CA LEU A 56 -0.15 -5.17 16.78
C LEU A 56 -1.31 -4.24 17.18
N GLY A 57 -1.16 -3.50 18.28
CA GLY A 57 -2.15 -2.50 18.70
C GLY A 57 -2.35 -1.40 17.65
N SER A 58 -1.26 -0.86 17.12
CA SER A 58 -1.28 0.17 16.07
C SER A 58 -1.90 -0.35 14.76
N ILE A 59 -1.60 -1.60 14.38
CA ILE A 59 -2.19 -2.27 13.22
C ILE A 59 -3.71 -2.39 13.37
N ARG A 60 -4.20 -2.83 14.55
CA ARG A 60 -5.64 -2.95 14.82
C ARG A 60 -6.34 -1.60 14.76
N ILE A 61 -5.78 -0.58 15.39
CA ILE A 61 -6.32 0.79 15.34
C ILE A 61 -6.41 1.27 13.88
N SER A 62 -5.38 1.00 13.08
CA SER A 62 -5.36 1.35 11.66
C SER A 62 -6.45 0.65 10.87
N LEU A 63 -6.70 -0.65 11.14
CA LEU A 63 -7.78 -1.40 10.50
C LEU A 63 -9.16 -0.83 10.84
N PHE A 64 -9.42 -0.52 12.11
CA PHE A 64 -10.68 0.11 12.53
C PHE A 64 -10.85 1.50 11.92
N MET A 65 -9.77 2.29 11.87
CA MET A 65 -9.80 3.61 11.26
C MET A 65 -10.09 3.53 9.76
N SER A 66 -9.46 2.61 9.03
CA SER A 66 -9.77 2.36 7.62
C SER A 66 -11.24 1.96 7.42
N LEU A 67 -11.75 1.03 8.23
CA LEU A 67 -13.16 0.60 8.16
C LEU A 67 -14.10 1.78 8.43
N PHE A 68 -13.84 2.57 9.47
CA PHE A 68 -14.64 3.74 9.82
C PHE A 68 -14.68 4.76 8.66
N LEU A 69 -13.53 5.11 8.08
CA LEU A 69 -13.45 6.02 6.94
C LEU A 69 -14.25 5.49 5.73
N TYR A 70 -14.13 4.20 5.43
CA TYR A 70 -14.89 3.58 4.34
C TYR A 70 -16.41 3.64 4.57
N LEU A 71 -16.88 3.45 5.81
CA LEU A 71 -18.29 3.57 6.15
C LEU A 71 -18.80 5.02 6.03
N VAL A 72 -18.01 6.00 6.47
CA VAL A 72 -18.35 7.43 6.31
C VAL A 72 -18.47 7.78 4.82
N PHE A 73 -17.57 7.26 3.99
CA PHE A 73 -17.64 7.52 2.55
C PHE A 73 -18.85 6.92 1.84
N ILE A 74 -19.50 5.88 2.38
CA ILE A 74 -20.77 5.37 1.83
C ILE A 74 -21.85 6.46 1.86
N PHE A 75 -21.91 7.22 2.96
CA PHE A 75 -22.85 8.35 3.05
C PHE A 75 -22.47 9.47 2.09
N LEU A 76 -21.16 9.73 1.92
CA LEU A 76 -20.67 10.78 1.03
C LEU A 76 -20.95 10.47 -0.45
N ASP A 77 -20.90 9.21 -0.85
CA ASP A 77 -21.13 8.80 -2.24
C ASP A 77 -22.49 9.22 -2.79
N GLN A 78 -23.52 9.21 -1.95
CA GLN A 78 -24.89 9.60 -2.33
C GLN A 78 -24.97 11.05 -2.82
N TYR A 79 -24.02 11.90 -2.39
CA TYR A 79 -23.94 13.30 -2.78
C TYR A 79 -22.93 13.56 -3.91
N CYS A 80 -21.90 12.69 -4.03
CA CYS A 80 -20.81 12.91 -4.97
C CYS A 80 -20.96 12.18 -6.30
N SER A 81 -21.72 11.08 -6.36
CA SER A 81 -21.90 10.29 -7.58
C SER A 81 -23.36 10.00 -7.88
N SER A 82 -23.74 10.21 -9.14
CA SER A 82 -25.03 9.76 -9.66
C SER A 82 -25.14 8.22 -9.72
N GLN A 83 -23.99 7.52 -9.75
CA GLN A 83 -23.87 6.06 -9.78
C GLN A 83 -23.68 5.42 -8.39
N ALA A 84 -24.07 6.11 -7.31
CA ALA A 84 -23.82 5.67 -5.93
C ALA A 84 -24.34 4.24 -5.63
N SER A 85 -25.47 3.83 -6.23
CA SER A 85 -26.03 2.48 -6.07
C SER A 85 -25.13 1.38 -6.65
N ASN A 86 -24.48 1.66 -7.78
CA ASN A 86 -23.55 0.72 -8.45
C ASN A 86 -22.21 0.64 -7.72
N ILE A 87 -21.83 1.71 -7.03
CA ILE A 87 -20.58 1.82 -6.25
C ILE A 87 -20.71 1.15 -4.87
N LEU A 88 -21.87 1.22 -4.25
CA LEU A 88 -22.17 0.63 -2.94
C LEU A 88 -21.68 -0.83 -2.77
N PRO A 89 -21.96 -1.78 -3.68
CA PRO A 89 -21.49 -3.16 -3.52
C PRO A 89 -19.97 -3.28 -3.50
N ILE A 90 -19.24 -2.44 -4.24
CA ILE A 90 -17.77 -2.41 -4.22
C ILE A 90 -17.30 -2.02 -2.81
N ARG A 91 -17.83 -0.94 -2.23
CA ARG A 91 -17.47 -0.54 -0.86
C ARG A 91 -17.82 -1.59 0.18
N LEU A 92 -19.03 -2.15 0.12
CA LEU A 92 -19.45 -3.18 1.06
C LEU A 92 -18.51 -4.40 1.01
N SER A 93 -18.09 -4.83 -0.19
CA SER A 93 -17.14 -5.93 -0.32
C SER A 93 -15.80 -5.65 0.37
N ILE A 94 -15.29 -4.42 0.28
CA ILE A 94 -14.06 -3.98 0.94
C ILE A 94 -14.27 -3.93 2.46
N CYS A 95 -15.40 -3.40 2.93
CA CYS A 95 -15.75 -3.37 4.34
C CYS A 95 -15.87 -4.77 4.94
N PHE A 96 -16.51 -5.71 4.25
CA PHE A 96 -16.60 -7.11 4.69
C PHE A 96 -15.22 -7.76 4.76
N PHE A 97 -14.36 -7.52 3.77
CA PHE A 97 -12.99 -8.03 3.81
C PHE A 97 -12.17 -7.39 4.94
N ALA A 98 -12.33 -6.08 5.19
CA ALA A 98 -11.70 -5.39 6.30
C ALA A 98 -12.16 -5.95 7.66
N LEU A 99 -13.47 -6.20 7.84
CA LEU A 99 -14.02 -6.87 9.02
C LEU A 99 -13.44 -8.27 9.21
N TYR A 100 -13.30 -9.05 8.14
CA TYR A 100 -12.65 -10.35 8.18
C TYR A 100 -11.18 -10.24 8.64
N VAL A 101 -10.43 -9.25 8.13
CA VAL A 101 -9.04 -9.01 8.55
C VAL A 101 -8.96 -8.55 10.02
N ILE A 102 -9.89 -7.70 10.46
CA ILE A 102 -10.02 -7.29 11.88
C ILE A 102 -10.26 -8.54 12.74
N TYR A 103 -11.24 -9.37 12.39
CA TYR A 103 -11.52 -10.62 13.10
C TYR A 103 -10.27 -11.52 13.15
N LYS A 104 -9.59 -11.71 12.01
CA LYS A 104 -8.33 -12.47 11.95
C LYS A 104 -7.25 -11.86 12.84
N SER A 105 -7.19 -10.54 12.99
CA SER A 105 -6.18 -9.86 13.81
C SER A 105 -6.20 -10.21 15.30
N TYR A 106 -7.31 -10.76 15.81
CA TYR A 106 -7.43 -11.25 17.18
C TYR A 106 -7.08 -12.74 17.33
N GLN A 107 -6.82 -13.45 16.24
CA GLN A 107 -6.41 -14.86 16.26
C GLN A 107 -4.90 -15.01 16.42
N LYS A 108 -4.46 -16.05 17.15
CA LYS A 108 -3.03 -16.37 17.36
C LYS A 108 -2.26 -16.57 16.05
N ASN A 109 -2.93 -17.04 15.00
CA ASN A 109 -2.32 -17.34 13.71
C ASN A 109 -2.13 -16.10 12.81
N PHE A 110 -2.62 -14.92 13.21
CA PHE A 110 -2.54 -13.72 12.37
C PHE A 110 -1.10 -13.33 12.02
N ILE A 111 -0.16 -13.53 12.94
CA ILE A 111 1.25 -13.21 12.72
C ILE A 111 1.83 -13.85 11.44
N LYS A 112 1.41 -15.08 11.12
CA LYS A 112 1.89 -15.82 9.94
C LYS A 112 1.29 -15.30 8.64
N SER A 113 0.04 -14.85 8.67
CA SER A 113 -0.72 -14.41 7.49
C SER A 113 -0.82 -12.89 7.35
N TYR A 114 -0.36 -12.14 8.34
CA TYR A 114 -0.53 -10.69 8.46
C TYR A 114 -0.02 -9.93 7.24
N GLN A 115 1.22 -10.19 6.81
CA GLN A 115 1.82 -9.50 5.65
C GLN A 115 0.98 -9.71 4.39
N LEU A 116 0.49 -10.93 4.17
CA LEU A 116 -0.35 -11.27 3.03
C LEU A 116 -1.72 -10.62 3.14
N LEU A 117 -2.41 -10.75 4.28
CA LEU A 117 -3.76 -10.20 4.47
C LEU A 117 -3.80 -8.68 4.35
N MET A 118 -2.81 -7.97 4.91
CA MET A 118 -2.72 -6.52 4.80
C MET A 118 -2.40 -6.07 3.37
N SER A 119 -1.53 -6.82 2.66
CA SER A 119 -1.22 -6.54 1.25
C SER A 119 -2.47 -6.73 0.37
N ILE A 120 -3.21 -7.82 0.58
CA ILE A 120 -4.47 -8.09 -0.13
C ILE A 120 -5.51 -7.02 0.21
N LEU A 121 -5.65 -6.62 1.47
CA LEU A 121 -6.58 -5.56 1.88
C LEU A 121 -6.25 -4.22 1.20
N GLY A 122 -4.97 -3.84 1.17
CA GLY A 122 -4.50 -2.65 0.46
C GLY A 122 -4.79 -2.74 -1.04
N LEU A 123 -4.49 -3.88 -1.66
CA LEU A 123 -4.72 -4.12 -3.08
C LEU A 123 -6.21 -4.05 -3.44
N ILE A 124 -7.08 -4.75 -2.69
CA ILE A 124 -8.53 -4.74 -2.89
C ILE A 124 -9.09 -3.32 -2.69
N GLY A 125 -8.62 -2.60 -1.67
CA GLY A 125 -9.02 -1.20 -1.46
C GLY A 125 -8.63 -0.29 -2.63
N GLY A 126 -7.40 -0.43 -3.14
CA GLY A 126 -6.92 0.37 -4.27
C GLY A 126 -7.62 0.03 -5.58
N ILE A 127 -7.82 -1.26 -5.86
CA ILE A 127 -8.60 -1.74 -7.02
C ILE A 127 -10.04 -1.25 -6.92
N GLY A 128 -10.65 -1.37 -5.76
CA GLY A 128 -12.02 -0.91 -5.53
C GLY A 128 -12.19 0.57 -5.82
N ILE A 129 -11.29 1.42 -5.32
CA ILE A 129 -11.34 2.86 -5.60
C ILE A 129 -11.09 3.16 -7.08
N ASN A 130 -10.15 2.48 -7.72
CA ASN A 130 -9.92 2.60 -9.17
C ASN A 130 -11.16 2.23 -9.98
N LEU A 131 -11.88 1.16 -9.61
CA LEU A 131 -13.15 0.78 -10.23
C LEU A 131 -14.23 1.85 -10.01
N MET A 132 -14.32 2.41 -8.80
CA MET A 132 -15.27 3.49 -8.51
C MET A 132 -14.99 4.73 -9.39
N ILE A 133 -13.73 5.16 -9.55
CA ILE A 133 -13.34 6.24 -10.49
C ILE A 133 -13.76 5.89 -11.93
N PHE A 134 -13.54 4.64 -12.33
CA PHE A 134 -13.93 4.16 -13.65
C PHE A 134 -15.45 4.10 -13.87
N MET A 135 -16.25 3.94 -12.83
CA MET A 135 -17.71 3.92 -12.93
C MET A 135 -18.37 5.30 -12.77
N SER A 136 -17.73 6.27 -12.12
CA SER A 136 -18.29 7.62 -11.93
C SER A 136 -18.39 8.42 -13.24
N ASP A 137 -19.52 9.07 -13.51
CA ASP A 137 -19.65 9.87 -14.73
C ASP A 137 -18.67 11.06 -14.73
N GLN A 138 -18.17 11.50 -15.90
CA GLN A 138 -17.17 12.57 -15.98
C GLN A 138 -17.68 13.91 -15.40
N ASN A 139 -19.00 14.11 -15.38
CA ASN A 139 -19.65 15.28 -14.80
C ASN A 139 -19.89 15.15 -13.29
N ASP A 140 -19.71 13.96 -12.71
CA ASP A 140 -19.86 13.74 -11.28
C ASP A 140 -18.64 14.31 -10.54
N LEU A 141 -18.89 14.91 -9.37
CA LEU A 141 -17.82 15.32 -8.46
C LEU A 141 -16.91 14.13 -8.07
N ALA A 142 -17.49 12.94 -7.95
CA ALA A 142 -16.79 11.69 -7.65
C ALA A 142 -15.66 11.35 -8.63
N TYR A 143 -15.78 11.71 -9.91
CA TYR A 143 -14.76 11.41 -10.92
C TYR A 143 -13.38 11.97 -10.55
N VAL A 144 -13.37 13.17 -9.94
CA VAL A 144 -12.13 13.83 -9.48
C VAL A 144 -11.85 13.52 -8.02
N THR A 145 -12.86 13.50 -7.14
CA THR A 145 -12.64 13.38 -5.68
C THR A 145 -12.29 11.97 -5.21
N TYR A 146 -12.68 10.92 -5.93
CA TYR A 146 -12.29 9.55 -5.56
C TYR A 146 -10.79 9.30 -5.66
N TYR A 147 -10.05 10.09 -6.43
CA TYR A 147 -8.59 10.10 -6.40
C TYR A 147 -8.03 10.42 -5.01
N SER A 148 -8.67 11.33 -4.26
CA SER A 148 -8.28 11.60 -2.87
C SER A 148 -8.48 10.37 -1.97
N GLY A 149 -9.53 9.59 -2.23
CA GLY A 149 -9.73 8.28 -1.58
C GLY A 149 -8.63 7.28 -1.92
N LEU A 150 -8.16 7.26 -3.17
CA LEU A 150 -7.05 6.42 -3.60
C LEU A 150 -5.75 6.80 -2.86
N MET A 151 -5.53 8.10 -2.65
CA MET A 151 -4.41 8.59 -1.85
C MET A 151 -4.46 8.14 -0.40
N LEU A 152 -5.65 8.11 0.23
CA LEU A 152 -5.80 7.56 1.57
C LEU A 152 -5.44 6.07 1.63
N VAL A 153 -5.76 5.30 0.59
CA VAL A 153 -5.34 3.89 0.49
C VAL A 153 -3.81 3.79 0.41
N TYR A 154 -3.15 4.61 -0.40
CA TYR A 154 -1.69 4.66 -0.46
C TYR A 154 -1.08 5.03 0.91
N MET A 155 -1.62 6.05 1.58
CA MET A 155 -1.17 6.43 2.92
C MET A 155 -1.32 5.28 3.90
N ALA A 156 -2.44 4.54 3.86
CA ALA A 156 -2.65 3.38 4.72
C ALA A 156 -1.64 2.26 4.44
N ILE A 157 -1.40 1.90 3.18
CA ILE A 157 -0.46 0.83 2.78
C ILE A 157 0.97 1.15 3.24
N TYR A 158 1.44 2.37 3.00
CA TYR A 158 2.83 2.77 3.24
C TYR A 158 3.13 3.18 4.69
N SER A 159 2.13 3.54 5.48
CA SER A 159 2.34 3.97 6.88
C SER A 159 1.61 3.10 7.90
N ALA A 160 0.28 3.07 7.83
CA ALA A 160 -0.57 2.53 8.88
C ALA A 160 -0.55 0.99 8.93
N TYR A 161 -0.54 0.35 7.75
CA TYR A 161 -0.64 -1.10 7.61
C TYR A 161 0.67 -1.83 7.87
N ARG A 162 1.79 -1.12 8.07
CA ARG A 162 3.10 -1.69 8.46
C ARG A 162 3.47 -2.94 7.63
N ILE A 163 3.21 -2.90 6.34
CA ILE A 163 3.58 -3.92 5.36
C ILE A 163 5.07 -3.76 5.03
N ARG A 164 5.76 -4.85 4.67
CA ARG A 164 7.18 -4.76 4.24
C ARG A 164 7.31 -3.95 2.95
N PHE A 165 8.42 -3.22 2.84
CA PHE A 165 8.72 -2.35 1.70
C PHE A 165 8.52 -3.02 0.33
N PHE A 166 9.04 -4.23 0.11
CA PHE A 166 8.86 -4.90 -1.18
C PHE A 166 7.39 -5.20 -1.49
N ASN A 167 6.62 -5.60 -0.48
CA ASN A 167 5.19 -5.87 -0.64
C ASN A 167 4.40 -4.57 -0.89
N THR A 168 4.73 -3.48 -0.19
CA THR A 168 4.07 -2.18 -0.44
C THR A 168 4.35 -1.66 -1.84
N VAL A 169 5.61 -1.77 -2.32
CA VAL A 169 5.98 -1.37 -3.69
C VAL A 169 5.24 -2.21 -4.73
N ILE A 170 5.15 -3.53 -4.55
CA ILE A 170 4.39 -4.40 -5.46
C ILE A 170 2.92 -3.98 -5.47
N VAL A 171 2.28 -3.86 -4.31
CA VAL A 171 0.86 -3.49 -4.20
C VAL A 171 0.61 -2.11 -4.79
N GLY A 172 1.41 -1.10 -4.44
CA GLY A 172 1.31 0.25 -4.96
C GLY A 172 1.50 0.30 -6.47
N THR A 173 2.51 -0.39 -7.00
CA THR A 173 2.74 -0.48 -8.45
C THR A 173 1.56 -1.14 -9.16
N CYS A 174 0.98 -2.21 -8.61
CA CYS A 174 -0.24 -2.81 -9.17
C CYS A 174 -1.41 -1.82 -9.20
N ILE A 175 -1.64 -1.08 -8.12
CA ILE A 175 -2.71 -0.06 -8.06
C ILE A 175 -2.46 1.06 -9.08
N LEU A 176 -1.22 1.50 -9.25
CA LEU A 176 -0.81 2.50 -10.24
C LEU A 176 -1.07 2.03 -11.68
N LEU A 177 -0.68 0.79 -12.01
CA LEU A 177 -0.89 0.22 -13.33
C LEU A 177 -2.38 0.09 -13.66
N ILE A 178 -3.19 -0.34 -12.69
CA ILE A 178 -4.65 -0.44 -12.83
C ILE A 178 -5.27 0.95 -13.00
N TYR A 179 -4.83 1.94 -12.21
CA TYR A 179 -5.30 3.32 -12.34
C TYR A 179 -5.05 3.85 -13.76
N ASN A 180 -3.83 3.68 -14.29
CA ASN A 180 -3.49 4.11 -15.63
C ASN A 180 -4.29 3.37 -16.70
N ALA A 181 -4.39 2.04 -16.61
CA ALA A 181 -5.14 1.24 -17.57
C ALA A 181 -6.62 1.66 -17.65
N LEU A 182 -7.29 1.83 -16.50
CA LEU A 182 -8.70 2.23 -16.47
C LEU A 182 -8.89 3.69 -16.94
N THR A 183 -8.01 4.59 -16.53
CA THR A 183 -8.12 6.01 -16.88
C THR A 183 -7.90 6.24 -18.37
N ILE A 184 -6.88 5.61 -18.97
CA ILE A 184 -6.62 5.68 -20.41
C ILE A 184 -7.80 5.08 -21.20
N ASN A 185 -8.33 3.92 -20.78
CA ASN A 185 -9.49 3.31 -21.44
C ASN A 185 -10.74 4.19 -21.36
N LYS A 186 -10.91 4.97 -20.29
CA LYS A 186 -12.06 5.85 -20.10
C LYS A 186 -11.91 7.20 -20.82
N MET A 187 -10.69 7.68 -20.99
CA MET A 187 -10.35 8.96 -21.62
C MET A 187 -10.32 8.88 -23.16
N MET A 188 -11.24 8.14 -23.81
CA MET A 188 -11.26 8.01 -25.28
C MET A 188 -11.45 9.33 -26.06
N MET A 189 -11.65 10.48 -25.38
CA MET A 189 -11.56 11.81 -25.98
C MET A 189 -10.34 12.54 -25.38
N PHE A 190 -9.35 12.81 -26.24
CA PHE A 190 -8.07 13.43 -25.93
C PHE A 190 -8.22 14.93 -25.61
N ASP A 191 -8.92 15.26 -24.53
CA ASP A 191 -9.00 16.64 -24.04
C ASP A 191 -7.78 16.98 -23.16
N GLN A 192 -7.26 18.20 -23.33
CA GLN A 192 -6.03 18.66 -22.65
C GLN A 192 -6.13 18.58 -21.12
N ILE A 193 -7.32 18.85 -20.56
CA ILE A 193 -7.59 18.81 -19.11
C ILE A 193 -7.41 17.38 -18.56
N ASN A 194 -7.87 16.38 -19.30
CA ASN A 194 -7.76 14.97 -18.90
C ASN A 194 -6.30 14.49 -18.87
N TRP A 195 -5.47 14.97 -19.80
CA TRP A 195 -4.02 14.71 -19.79
C TRP A 195 -3.31 15.34 -18.59
N LEU A 196 -3.62 16.60 -18.26
CA LEU A 196 -3.06 17.28 -17.09
C LEU A 196 -3.44 16.55 -15.80
N LEU A 197 -4.69 16.10 -15.70
CA LEU A 197 -5.16 15.29 -14.56
C LEU A 197 -4.38 13.97 -14.46
N LEU A 198 -4.21 13.25 -15.58
CA LEU A 198 -3.47 12.00 -15.61
C LEU A 198 -2.00 12.18 -15.20
N ILE A 199 -1.32 13.22 -15.70
CA ILE A 199 0.08 13.53 -15.36
C ILE A 199 0.19 13.86 -13.87
N ASN A 200 -0.69 14.73 -13.38
CA ASN A 200 -0.72 15.12 -11.97
C ASN A 200 -0.94 13.90 -11.07
N SER A 201 -1.91 13.06 -11.43
CA SER A 201 -2.22 11.84 -10.69
C SER A 201 -1.06 10.85 -10.68
N ASN A 202 -0.38 10.66 -11.81
CA ASN A 202 0.79 9.80 -11.90
C ASN A 202 1.95 10.32 -11.07
N PHE A 203 2.21 11.63 -11.09
CA PHE A 203 3.29 12.24 -10.31
C PHE A 203 3.14 11.90 -8.82
N PHE A 204 1.96 12.08 -8.25
CA PHE A 204 1.74 11.77 -6.84
C PHE A 204 1.77 10.26 -6.56
N LEU A 205 1.16 9.41 -7.40
CA LEU A 205 1.14 7.97 -7.18
C LEU A 205 2.54 7.36 -7.29
N VAL A 206 3.36 7.78 -8.26
CA VAL A 206 4.76 7.37 -8.38
C VAL A 206 5.56 7.86 -7.18
N SER A 207 5.40 9.13 -6.79
CA SER A 207 6.08 9.70 -5.62
C SER A 207 5.76 8.96 -4.33
N ALA A 208 4.52 8.48 -4.18
CA ALA A 208 4.10 7.68 -3.04
C ALA A 208 4.80 6.31 -2.98
N ASN A 209 5.20 5.72 -4.12
CA ASN A 209 5.92 4.45 -4.16
C ASN A 209 7.42 4.57 -3.81
N ILE A 210 7.98 5.77 -3.85
CA ILE A 210 9.41 6.02 -3.59
C ILE A 210 9.68 6.28 -2.09
N LYS A 211 8.64 6.50 -1.28
CA LYS A 211 8.73 6.69 0.17
C LYS A 211 9.06 5.41 0.93
#